data_AF-A0A5M3Z3D2-F1
#
_entry.id   AF-A0A5M3Z3D2-F1
#
_cell.length_a   1.000
_cell.length_b   1.000
_cell.length_c   1.000
_cell.angle_alpha   90.00
_cell.angle_beta   90.00
_cell.angle_gamma   90.00
#
_symmetry.space_group_name_H-M   'P 1'
#
loop_
_entity.id
_entity.type
_entity.pdbx_description
1 polymer ?
#
loop_
_entity_poly.entity_id
_entity_poly.type
_entity_poly.pdbx_seq_one_letter_code
_entity_poly.pdbx_strand_id
1 'polypeptide(L)'
;MIFCLRSLRDTQSIAISPATLTTWIWSQPYEVFWADPSAVPIIWVGLLFSMICLACLASNQPDNPDTELLSLQIDLYREKTVQCLIMGEYTKSGPYVLETVINYIYAEFCVCTDANRDMWYLLAMEVNLAMRMGYHRDPSHFPGISPFQGEMRRRVWATVLMSDIMISNQMGMPRMISDWKCDTAEPRNLNDADFDEDTKELPPPRPETELTTALGIIARRRMLKALGIIADLAGRVKPCSYEEVMQVDRILHDAAASIPAPLKWKPMAASVTDSPQVIIARLFIRHMLYKGQIMLHQRFLWMQSSSGKQDGFDYSWQACIDASMGTLELQNVLDEETCAGVSYGSNDLMLLTP
;
A
#
# COMPACT_ATOMS: atom_id res chain seq x y z
N MET A 1 -8.55 -19.40 10.51
CA MET A 1 -7.79 -19.24 9.24
C MET A 1 -8.45 -18.25 8.27
N ILE A 2 -9.74 -18.37 7.94
CA ILE A 2 -10.45 -17.44 7.02
C ILE A 2 -10.61 -16.02 7.63
N PHE A 3 -10.98 -15.91 8.91
CA PHE A 3 -11.00 -14.62 9.64
C PHE A 3 -9.60 -13.97 9.72
N CYS A 4 -8.54 -14.77 9.85
CA CYS A 4 -7.15 -14.30 9.98
C CYS A 4 -6.56 -13.72 8.68
N LEU A 5 -7.01 -14.20 7.52
CA LEU A 5 -6.63 -13.62 6.22
C LEU A 5 -7.30 -12.25 5.99
N ARG A 6 -8.46 -12.01 6.61
CA ARG A 6 -9.20 -10.76 6.55
C ARG A 6 -8.47 -9.63 7.31
N SER A 7 -8.03 -9.86 8.55
CA SER A 7 -7.31 -8.86 9.36
C SER A 7 -5.96 -8.39 8.76
N LEU A 8 -5.16 -9.32 8.20
CA LEU A 8 -3.93 -8.95 7.47
C LEU A 8 -4.21 -8.21 6.17
N ARG A 9 -5.30 -8.57 5.49
CA ARG A 9 -5.75 -7.88 4.31
C ARG A 9 -6.27 -6.48 4.65
N ASP A 10 -7.03 -6.31 5.73
CA ASP A 10 -7.52 -5.02 6.18
C ASP A 10 -6.31 -4.12 6.52
N THR A 11 -5.27 -4.68 7.13
CA THR A 11 -3.98 -3.97 7.33
C THR A 11 -3.30 -3.59 6.00
N GLN A 12 -3.26 -4.49 5.01
CA GLN A 12 -2.79 -4.16 3.66
C GLN A 12 -3.68 -3.09 2.98
N SER A 13 -4.99 -3.15 3.20
CA SER A 13 -6.03 -2.29 2.61
C SER A 13 -6.28 -1.03 3.43
N ILE A 14 -5.54 -0.79 4.49
CA ILE A 14 -5.46 0.51 5.18
C ILE A 14 -4.09 1.14 4.91
N ALA A 15 -3.03 0.35 4.88
CA ALA A 15 -1.67 0.81 4.66
C ALA A 15 -1.35 1.23 3.21
N ILE A 16 -2.13 0.81 2.22
CA ILE A 16 -1.97 1.20 0.81
C ILE A 16 -2.78 2.47 0.48
N SER A 17 -3.52 3.03 1.45
CA SER A 17 -4.47 4.12 1.21
C SER A 17 -3.85 5.26 0.40
N PRO A 18 -4.45 5.62 -0.75
CA PRO A 18 -4.03 6.78 -1.53
C PRO A 18 -4.26 8.10 -0.80
N ALA A 19 -4.81 8.11 0.42
CA ALA A 19 -5.11 9.32 1.19
C ALA A 19 -3.90 10.26 1.39
N THR A 20 -2.67 9.77 1.18
CA THR A 20 -1.43 10.59 1.18
C THR A 20 -1.15 11.30 -0.16
N LEU A 21 -1.84 10.93 -1.23
CA LEU A 21 -1.79 11.58 -2.55
C LEU A 21 -2.85 12.66 -2.71
N THR A 22 -3.83 12.75 -1.80
CA THR A 22 -5.06 13.50 -2.05
C THR A 22 -5.13 14.85 -1.32
N THR A 23 -4.30 15.06 -0.30
CA THR A 23 -4.25 16.28 0.50
C THR A 23 -3.92 17.54 -0.30
N TRP A 24 -3.06 17.45 -1.32
CA TRP A 24 -2.67 18.60 -2.15
C TRP A 24 -3.58 18.86 -3.35
N ILE A 25 -4.35 17.85 -3.80
CA ILE A 25 -5.27 17.97 -4.95
C ILE A 25 -6.55 18.74 -4.57
N TRP A 26 -6.81 18.89 -3.26
CA TRP A 26 -8.15 19.20 -2.76
C TRP A 26 -8.45 20.66 -2.54
N SER A 27 -7.52 21.42 -1.97
CA SER A 27 -7.89 22.67 -1.30
C SER A 27 -8.44 23.72 -2.26
N GLN A 28 -7.90 23.84 -3.47
CA GLN A 28 -8.37 24.86 -4.42
C GLN A 28 -9.68 24.50 -5.14
N PRO A 29 -9.84 23.31 -5.77
CA PRO A 29 -11.06 23.04 -6.53
C PRO A 29 -12.28 22.78 -5.64
N TYR A 30 -12.08 22.40 -4.38
CA TYR A 30 -13.17 22.12 -3.44
C TYR A 30 -14.00 23.37 -3.11
N GLU A 31 -13.34 24.50 -2.82
CA GLU A 31 -14.04 25.77 -2.57
C GLU A 31 -14.78 26.26 -3.83
N VAL A 32 -14.17 26.08 -4.99
CA VAL A 32 -14.79 26.42 -6.28
C VAL A 32 -16.04 25.58 -6.55
N PHE A 33 -16.00 24.28 -6.24
CA PHE A 33 -17.14 23.38 -6.41
C PHE A 33 -18.36 23.82 -5.58
N TRP A 34 -18.15 24.27 -4.34
CA TRP A 34 -19.26 24.75 -3.49
C TRP A 34 -19.83 26.08 -3.94
N ALA A 35 -19.02 26.92 -4.60
CA ALA A 35 -19.47 28.17 -5.20
C ALA A 35 -20.22 27.92 -6.52
N ASP A 36 -19.69 27.06 -7.39
CA ASP A 36 -20.27 26.66 -8.67
C ASP A 36 -19.90 25.20 -9.02
N PRO A 37 -20.82 24.24 -8.83
CA PRO A 37 -20.58 22.83 -9.17
C PRO A 37 -20.28 22.57 -10.66
N SER A 38 -20.67 23.49 -11.55
CA SER A 38 -20.45 23.36 -12.99
C SER A 38 -19.04 23.81 -13.40
N ALA A 39 -18.31 24.52 -12.53
CA ALA A 39 -16.99 25.05 -12.81
C ALA A 39 -15.87 24.00 -12.72
N VAL A 40 -16.13 22.84 -12.10
CA VAL A 40 -15.15 21.76 -11.95
C VAL A 40 -15.34 20.64 -12.97
N PRO A 41 -14.27 19.97 -13.42
CA PRO A 41 -14.38 18.82 -14.32
C PRO A 41 -15.16 17.66 -13.67
N ILE A 42 -15.96 16.94 -14.46
CA ILE A 42 -16.71 15.77 -13.96
C ILE A 42 -15.80 14.68 -13.36
N ILE A 43 -14.57 14.54 -13.85
CA ILE A 43 -13.58 13.62 -13.29
C ILE A 43 -13.19 14.02 -11.87
N TRP A 44 -13.12 15.33 -11.57
CA TRP A 44 -12.85 15.81 -10.21
C TRP A 44 -14.00 15.47 -9.26
N VAL A 45 -15.26 15.53 -9.74
CA VAL A 45 -16.41 15.04 -8.96
C VAL A 45 -16.32 13.53 -8.72
N GLY A 46 -15.86 12.76 -9.71
CA GLY A 46 -15.55 11.34 -9.53
C GLY A 46 -14.45 11.09 -8.50
N LEU A 47 -13.42 11.93 -8.50
CA LEU A 47 -12.36 11.91 -7.50
C LEU A 47 -12.95 12.13 -6.10
N LEU A 48 -13.79 13.15 -5.93
CA LEU A 48 -14.49 13.44 -4.68
C LEU A 48 -15.31 12.24 -4.18
N PHE A 49 -16.15 11.63 -5.04
CA PHE A 49 -16.91 10.44 -4.68
C PHE A 49 -16.01 9.27 -4.27
N SER A 50 -14.90 9.05 -4.98
CA SER A 50 -13.95 8.00 -4.62
C SER A 50 -13.38 8.21 -3.22
N MET A 51 -13.07 9.45 -2.83
CA MET A 51 -12.53 9.73 -1.50
C MET A 51 -13.56 9.55 -0.39
N ILE A 52 -14.81 9.96 -0.64
CA ILE A 52 -15.90 9.70 0.30
C ILE A 52 -16.09 8.19 0.47
N CYS A 53 -16.04 7.43 -0.63
CA CYS A 53 -16.09 5.96 -0.58
C CYS A 53 -14.95 5.39 0.29
N LEU A 54 -13.72 5.87 0.12
CA LEU A 54 -12.59 5.41 0.92
C LEU A 54 -12.73 5.79 2.40
N ALA A 55 -13.28 6.95 2.70
CA ALA A 55 -13.59 7.36 4.07
C ALA A 55 -14.66 6.47 4.70
N CYS A 56 -15.73 6.13 3.96
CA CYS A 56 -16.74 5.18 4.39
C CYS A 56 -16.14 3.79 4.68
N LEU A 57 -15.29 3.28 3.78
CA LEU A 57 -14.58 2.01 3.95
C LEU A 57 -13.68 2.01 5.19
N ALA A 58 -12.94 3.10 5.41
CA ALA A 58 -12.07 3.25 6.58
C ALA A 58 -12.85 3.38 7.90
N SER A 59 -14.10 3.85 7.84
CA SER A 59 -14.96 4.03 9.02
C SER A 59 -15.81 2.80 9.33
N ASN A 60 -15.76 1.76 8.49
CA ASN A 60 -16.61 0.58 8.62
C ASN A 60 -16.18 -0.27 9.83
N GLN A 61 -17.02 -0.30 10.86
CA GLN A 61 -16.83 -1.12 12.05
C GLN A 61 -17.77 -2.31 12.03
N PRO A 62 -17.29 -3.54 12.34
CA PRO A 62 -18.09 -4.76 12.22
C PRO A 62 -19.32 -4.81 13.15
N ASP A 63 -19.33 -4.03 14.24
CA ASP A 63 -20.41 -4.02 15.24
C ASP A 63 -21.32 -2.77 15.18
N ASN A 64 -21.21 -1.95 14.12
CA ASN A 64 -22.02 -0.73 14.02
C ASN A 64 -23.47 -1.06 13.57
N PRO A 65 -24.53 -0.63 14.28
CA PRO A 65 -25.91 -0.79 13.82
C PRO A 65 -26.18 -0.16 12.44
N ASP A 66 -25.38 0.82 12.02
CA ASP A 66 -25.49 1.49 10.71
C ASP A 66 -24.73 0.78 9.58
N THR A 67 -24.21 -0.44 9.80
CA THR A 67 -23.38 -1.18 8.82
C THR A 67 -24.10 -1.36 7.47
N GLU A 68 -25.40 -1.61 7.47
CA GLU A 68 -26.19 -1.77 6.23
C GLU A 68 -26.26 -0.45 5.44
N LEU A 69 -26.52 0.67 6.12
CA LEU A 69 -26.55 2.00 5.50
C LEU A 69 -25.18 2.37 4.94
N LEU A 70 -24.11 2.09 5.69
CA LEU A 70 -22.74 2.36 5.25
C LEU A 70 -22.36 1.52 4.02
N SER A 71 -22.79 0.25 3.98
CA SER A 71 -22.60 -0.59 2.79
C SER A 71 -23.30 -0.01 1.56
N LEU A 72 -24.54 0.45 1.70
CA LEU A 72 -25.27 1.11 0.61
C LEU A 72 -24.59 2.40 0.14
N GLN A 73 -24.02 3.18 1.07
CA GLN A 73 -23.23 4.37 0.72
C GLN A 73 -21.96 4.02 -0.05
N ILE A 74 -21.23 2.98 0.38
CA ILE A 74 -20.03 2.50 -0.32
C ILE A 74 -20.38 2.12 -1.76
N ASP A 75 -21.43 1.32 -1.96
CA ASP A 75 -21.85 0.91 -3.31
C ASP A 75 -22.30 2.09 -4.16
N LEU A 76 -23.05 3.04 -3.58
CA LEU A 76 -23.44 4.27 -4.25
C LEU A 76 -22.21 5.07 -4.72
N TYR A 77 -21.25 5.34 -3.85
CA TYR A 77 -20.09 6.16 -4.20
C TYR A 77 -19.13 5.45 -5.17
N ARG A 78 -19.02 4.11 -5.11
CA ARG A 78 -18.33 3.31 -6.14
C ARG A 78 -18.98 3.48 -7.50
N GLU A 79 -20.31 3.33 -7.57
CA GLU A 79 -21.06 3.49 -8.82
C GLU A 79 -20.90 4.92 -9.39
N LYS A 80 -21.04 5.95 -8.55
CA LYS A 80 -20.90 7.35 -8.98
C LYS A 80 -19.50 7.68 -9.47
N THR A 81 -18.46 7.12 -8.82
CA THR A 81 -17.07 7.24 -9.28
C THR A 81 -16.91 6.72 -10.71
N VAL A 82 -17.44 5.53 -10.99
CA VAL A 82 -17.39 4.92 -12.34
C VAL A 82 -18.18 5.74 -13.36
N GLN A 83 -19.38 6.23 -13.01
CA GLN A 83 -20.16 7.09 -13.89
C GLN A 83 -19.39 8.36 -14.28
N CYS A 84 -18.74 9.02 -13.32
CA CYS A 84 -17.89 10.18 -13.58
C CYS A 84 -16.71 9.84 -14.50
N LEU A 85 -16.03 8.71 -14.28
CA LEU A 85 -14.94 8.24 -15.14
C LEU A 85 -15.39 8.02 -16.59
N ILE A 86 -16.55 7.39 -16.78
CA ILE A 86 -17.13 7.15 -18.12
C ILE A 86 -17.51 8.48 -18.78
N MET A 87 -18.21 9.36 -18.06
CA MET A 87 -18.65 10.67 -18.58
C MET A 87 -17.48 11.58 -18.94
N GLY A 88 -16.38 11.53 -18.18
CA GLY A 88 -15.17 12.28 -18.46
C GLY A 88 -14.20 11.58 -19.41
N GLU A 89 -14.62 10.48 -20.05
CA GLU A 89 -13.85 9.74 -21.05
C GLU A 89 -12.43 9.40 -20.56
N TYR A 90 -12.32 8.74 -19.40
CA TYR A 90 -11.05 8.48 -18.69
C TYR A 90 -9.89 7.96 -19.57
N THR A 91 -10.18 7.28 -20.68
CA THR A 91 -9.17 6.79 -21.65
C THR A 91 -8.42 7.90 -22.39
N LYS A 92 -9.00 9.11 -22.50
CA LYS A 92 -8.36 10.28 -23.12
C LYS A 92 -7.18 10.84 -22.31
N SER A 93 -7.03 10.42 -21.05
CA SER A 93 -6.07 10.97 -20.09
C SER A 93 -6.32 12.45 -19.78
N GLY A 94 -6.05 12.88 -18.54
CA GLY A 94 -6.30 14.25 -18.14
C GLY A 94 -6.06 14.46 -16.64
N PRO A 95 -6.25 15.69 -16.15
CA PRO A 95 -6.16 15.98 -14.73
C PRO A 95 -7.10 15.08 -13.92
N TYR A 96 -6.64 14.64 -12.74
CA TYR A 96 -7.39 13.83 -11.77
C TYR A 96 -7.76 12.41 -12.22
N VAL A 97 -7.65 12.06 -13.51
CA VAL A 97 -8.13 10.77 -14.03
C VAL A 97 -7.41 9.60 -13.37
N LEU A 98 -6.07 9.66 -13.30
CA LEU A 98 -5.27 8.57 -12.75
C LEU A 98 -5.51 8.41 -11.25
N GLU A 99 -5.60 9.51 -10.51
CA GLU A 99 -5.88 9.52 -9.08
C GLU A 99 -7.28 8.96 -8.77
N THR A 100 -8.29 9.30 -9.58
CA THR A 100 -9.64 8.73 -9.45
C THR A 100 -9.65 7.23 -9.73
N VAL A 101 -8.92 6.77 -10.75
CA VAL A 101 -8.79 5.35 -11.08
C VAL A 101 -8.06 4.59 -9.96
N ILE A 102 -6.96 5.12 -9.42
CA ILE A 102 -6.24 4.54 -8.29
C ILE A 102 -7.16 4.39 -7.08
N ASN A 103 -7.91 5.44 -6.72
CA ASN A 103 -8.84 5.39 -5.60
C ASN A 103 -9.97 4.39 -5.81
N TYR A 104 -10.51 4.31 -7.02
CA TYR A 104 -11.55 3.34 -7.37
C TYR A 104 -11.04 1.91 -7.24
N ILE A 105 -9.88 1.60 -7.83
CA ILE A 105 -9.27 0.27 -7.75
C ILE A 105 -8.93 -0.10 -6.32
N TYR A 106 -8.53 0.89 -5.52
CA TYR A 106 -8.31 0.69 -4.11
C TYR A 106 -9.60 0.34 -3.36
N ALA A 107 -10.70 1.06 -3.63
CA ALA A 107 -12.00 0.75 -3.04
C ALA A 107 -12.48 -0.66 -3.42
N GLU A 108 -12.35 -1.02 -4.69
CA GLU A 108 -12.61 -2.37 -5.21
C GLU A 108 -11.78 -3.42 -4.46
N PHE A 109 -10.48 -3.16 -4.30
CA PHE A 109 -9.56 -4.01 -3.56
C PHE A 109 -9.94 -4.16 -2.08
N CYS A 110 -10.49 -3.14 -1.43
CA CYS A 110 -10.98 -3.26 -0.05
C CYS A 110 -12.23 -4.16 0.03
N VAL A 111 -13.16 -4.06 -0.94
CA VAL A 111 -14.46 -4.72 -0.88
C VAL A 111 -14.42 -6.20 -1.29
N CYS A 112 -13.68 -6.57 -2.32
CA CYS A 112 -13.81 -7.93 -2.90
C CYS A 112 -13.15 -9.02 -2.06
N THR A 113 -13.89 -9.80 -1.27
CA THR A 113 -13.36 -10.78 -0.29
C THR A 113 -12.40 -11.86 -0.84
N ASP A 114 -12.36 -12.10 -2.16
CA ASP A 114 -11.50 -13.11 -2.81
C ASP A 114 -10.57 -12.54 -3.90
N ALA A 115 -9.71 -13.40 -4.44
CA ALA A 115 -8.90 -13.14 -5.65
C ALA A 115 -9.79 -12.99 -6.89
N ASN A 116 -10.61 -11.94 -6.92
CA ASN A 116 -11.44 -11.60 -8.06
C ASN A 116 -10.52 -11.26 -9.23
N ARG A 117 -10.58 -12.08 -10.29
CA ARG A 117 -9.77 -11.92 -11.50
C ARG A 117 -9.93 -10.54 -12.13
N ASP A 118 -11.09 -9.90 -11.91
CA ASP A 118 -11.37 -8.55 -12.41
C ASP A 118 -10.40 -7.51 -11.86
N MET A 119 -9.86 -7.70 -10.64
CA MET A 119 -8.87 -6.78 -10.05
C MET A 119 -7.59 -6.70 -10.86
N TRP A 120 -7.13 -7.82 -11.42
CA TRP A 120 -5.91 -7.82 -12.21
C TRP A 120 -6.12 -7.09 -13.55
N TYR A 121 -7.33 -7.15 -14.13
CA TYR A 121 -7.67 -6.35 -15.32
C TYR A 121 -7.80 -4.86 -15.00
N LEU A 122 -8.40 -4.52 -13.86
CA LEU A 122 -8.45 -3.13 -13.40
C LEU A 122 -7.05 -2.57 -13.13
N LEU A 123 -6.18 -3.34 -12.49
CA LEU A 123 -4.76 -2.99 -12.35
C LEU A 123 -4.09 -2.76 -13.71
N ALA A 124 -4.37 -3.61 -14.71
CA ALA A 124 -3.83 -3.42 -16.05
C ALA A 124 -4.25 -2.08 -16.66
N MET A 125 -5.50 -1.67 -16.43
CA MET A 125 -6.00 -0.36 -16.86
C MET A 125 -5.24 0.79 -16.14
N GLU A 126 -5.05 0.70 -14.82
CA GLU A 126 -4.27 1.68 -14.04
C GLU A 126 -2.84 1.83 -14.57
N VAL A 127 -2.12 0.72 -14.71
CA VAL A 127 -0.73 0.70 -15.18
C VAL A 127 -0.63 1.28 -16.59
N ASN A 128 -1.52 0.87 -17.50
CA ASN A 128 -1.51 1.40 -18.87
C ASN A 128 -1.86 2.90 -18.93
N LEU A 129 -2.79 3.36 -18.09
CA LEU A 129 -3.13 4.79 -17.99
C LEU A 129 -1.94 5.60 -17.47
N ALA A 130 -1.30 5.16 -16.38
CA ALA A 130 -0.12 5.81 -15.82
C ALA A 130 1.05 5.85 -16.81
N MET A 131 1.27 4.75 -17.54
CA MET A 131 2.27 4.65 -18.61
C MET A 131 1.96 5.64 -19.74
N ARG A 132 0.71 5.67 -20.23
CA ARG A 132 0.24 6.58 -21.29
C ARG A 132 0.38 8.05 -20.90
N MET A 133 0.13 8.37 -19.64
CA MET A 133 0.31 9.71 -19.08
C MET A 133 1.78 10.06 -18.80
N GLY A 134 2.71 9.12 -18.96
CA GLY A 134 4.16 9.35 -18.82
C GLY A 134 4.64 9.39 -17.36
N TYR A 135 3.95 8.76 -16.40
CA TYR A 135 4.38 8.75 -14.99
C TYR A 135 5.60 7.85 -14.73
N HIS A 136 5.86 6.91 -15.63
CA HIS A 136 7.02 6.01 -15.60
C HIS A 136 8.35 6.67 -16.00
N ARG A 137 8.29 7.92 -16.49
CA ARG A 137 9.45 8.71 -16.86
C ARG A 137 9.71 9.81 -15.83
N ASP A 138 10.95 9.97 -15.40
CA ASP A 138 11.29 10.98 -14.40
C ASP A 138 10.98 12.38 -14.94
N PRO A 139 10.22 13.20 -14.19
CA PRO A 139 9.88 14.55 -14.60
C PRO A 139 11.07 15.46 -14.89
N SER A 140 12.26 15.19 -14.33
CA SER A 140 13.47 15.98 -14.60
C SER A 140 13.92 15.96 -16.07
N HIS A 141 13.43 14.99 -16.86
CA HIS A 141 13.68 14.92 -18.30
C HIS A 141 12.82 15.91 -19.11
N PHE A 142 11.82 16.55 -18.51
CA PHE A 142 10.81 17.36 -19.21
C PHE A 142 10.77 18.79 -18.67
N PRO A 143 11.28 19.79 -19.42
CA PRO A 143 11.34 21.17 -18.95
C PRO A 143 9.96 21.84 -18.77
N GLY A 144 8.90 21.27 -19.35
CA GLY A 144 7.53 21.77 -19.22
C GLY A 144 6.80 21.30 -17.96
N ILE A 145 7.42 20.47 -17.11
CA ILE A 145 6.83 20.00 -15.87
C ILE A 145 7.40 20.82 -14.71
N SER A 146 6.53 21.45 -13.93
CA SER A 146 6.98 22.24 -12.77
C SER A 146 7.59 21.34 -11.68
N PRO A 147 8.44 21.86 -10.79
CA PRO A 147 9.00 21.07 -9.70
C PRO A 147 7.93 20.42 -8.81
N PHE A 148 6.85 21.16 -8.52
CA PHE A 148 5.69 20.64 -7.79
C PHE A 148 5.04 19.45 -8.52
N GLN A 149 4.68 19.64 -9.79
CA GLN A 149 4.09 18.58 -10.61
C GLN A 149 5.03 17.38 -10.71
N GLY A 150 6.34 17.62 -10.81
CA GLY A 150 7.34 16.57 -10.87
C GLY A 150 7.34 15.71 -9.61
N GLU A 151 7.36 16.33 -8.43
CA GLU A 151 7.30 15.59 -7.17
C GLU A 151 5.98 14.83 -7.00
N MET A 152 4.85 15.45 -7.37
CA MET A 152 3.54 14.79 -7.32
C MET A 152 3.47 13.58 -8.24
N ARG A 153 4.01 13.68 -9.45
CA ARG A 153 4.09 12.55 -10.38
C ARG A 153 4.97 11.41 -9.85
N ARG A 154 6.08 11.72 -9.17
CA ARG A 154 6.92 10.68 -8.51
C ARG A 154 6.14 9.94 -7.42
N ARG A 155 5.35 10.66 -6.60
CA ARG A 155 4.51 10.06 -5.55
C ARG A 155 3.41 9.17 -6.15
N VAL A 156 2.70 9.64 -7.16
CA VAL A 156 1.66 8.84 -7.84
C VAL A 156 2.28 7.60 -8.51
N TRP A 157 3.42 7.74 -9.19
CA TRP A 157 4.11 6.59 -9.79
C TRP A 157 4.56 5.57 -8.74
N ALA A 158 5.05 6.03 -7.58
CA ALA A 158 5.38 5.14 -6.48
C ALA A 158 4.15 4.34 -6.01
N THR A 159 2.98 4.97 -5.93
CA THR A 159 1.72 4.27 -5.63
C THR A 159 1.37 3.23 -6.68
N VAL A 160 1.40 3.58 -7.97
CA VAL A 160 1.12 2.62 -9.06
C VAL A 160 2.06 1.41 -9.02
N LEU A 161 3.35 1.64 -8.77
CA LEU A 161 4.34 0.57 -8.62
C LEU A 161 4.02 -0.35 -7.42
N MET A 162 3.63 0.25 -6.29
CA MET A 162 3.25 -0.52 -5.10
C MET A 162 1.97 -1.32 -5.32
N SER A 163 0.95 -0.73 -5.98
CA SER A 163 -0.29 -1.40 -6.34
C SER A 163 -0.04 -2.60 -7.26
N ASP A 164 0.79 -2.44 -8.30
CA ASP A 164 1.14 -3.52 -9.22
C ASP A 164 1.75 -4.73 -8.51
N ILE A 165 2.72 -4.49 -7.62
CA ILE A 165 3.39 -5.55 -6.86
C ILE A 165 2.41 -6.24 -5.91
N MET A 166 1.60 -5.47 -5.18
CA MET A 166 0.67 -6.00 -4.18
C MET A 166 -0.46 -6.80 -4.80
N ILE A 167 -1.18 -6.20 -5.76
CA ILE A 167 -2.35 -6.82 -6.37
C ILE A 167 -1.91 -8.03 -7.21
N SER A 168 -0.85 -7.92 -8.01
CA SER A 168 -0.36 -9.07 -8.79
C SER A 168 0.04 -10.23 -7.88
N ASN A 169 0.73 -9.94 -6.77
CA ASN A 169 1.10 -10.98 -5.82
C ASN A 169 -0.12 -11.64 -5.15
N GLN A 170 -1.13 -10.87 -4.75
CA GLN A 170 -2.36 -11.43 -4.17
C GLN A 170 -3.16 -12.27 -5.16
N MET A 171 -3.15 -11.90 -6.44
CA MET A 171 -3.84 -12.63 -7.50
C MET A 171 -3.02 -13.82 -8.04
N GLY A 172 -1.79 -14.03 -7.55
CA GLY A 172 -0.89 -15.07 -8.06
C GLY A 172 -0.43 -14.82 -9.50
N MET A 173 -0.46 -13.56 -9.95
CA MET A 173 -0.10 -13.15 -11.31
C MET A 173 1.29 -12.49 -11.34
N PRO A 174 2.01 -12.53 -12.47
CA PRO A 174 3.20 -11.71 -12.66
C PRO A 174 2.89 -10.22 -12.60
N ARG A 175 3.78 -9.43 -11.99
CA ARG A 175 3.71 -7.96 -12.03
C ARG A 175 3.85 -7.43 -13.46
N MET A 176 3.21 -6.30 -13.76
CA MET A 176 3.17 -5.73 -15.11
C MET A 176 4.33 -4.75 -15.39
N ILE A 177 4.73 -4.03 -14.36
CA ILE A 177 5.81 -3.06 -14.41
C ILE A 177 7.11 -3.81 -14.16
N SER A 178 8.00 -3.78 -15.16
CA SER A 178 9.36 -4.28 -15.03
C SER A 178 10.30 -3.11 -14.73
N ASP A 179 11.35 -3.33 -13.95
CA ASP A 179 12.20 -2.24 -13.48
C ASP A 179 12.91 -1.49 -14.62
N TRP A 180 13.18 -2.16 -15.74
CA TRP A 180 13.78 -1.55 -16.93
C TRP A 180 12.83 -0.62 -17.71
N LYS A 181 11.52 -0.65 -17.43
CA LYS A 181 10.51 0.17 -18.13
C LYS A 181 10.36 1.56 -17.53
N CYS A 182 10.98 1.85 -16.38
CA CYS A 182 10.81 3.12 -15.67
C CYS A 182 12.15 3.68 -15.18
N ASP A 183 12.26 5.01 -15.20
CA ASP A 183 13.42 5.75 -14.68
C ASP A 183 13.03 6.79 -13.59
N THR A 184 11.74 6.89 -13.26
CA THR A 184 11.22 7.77 -12.20
C THR A 184 11.93 7.57 -10.86
N ALA A 185 12.50 8.64 -10.33
CA ALA A 185 13.21 8.64 -9.06
C ALA A 185 12.27 8.38 -7.86
N GLU A 186 12.86 8.03 -6.72
CA GLU A 186 12.12 7.96 -5.46
C GLU A 186 11.60 9.36 -5.05
N PRO A 187 10.39 9.48 -4.46
CA PRO A 187 9.90 10.75 -3.91
C PRO A 187 10.87 11.34 -2.89
N ARG A 188 10.89 12.68 -2.78
CA ARG A 188 11.66 13.37 -1.76
C ARG A 188 10.92 13.36 -0.43
N ASN A 189 11.67 13.21 0.67
CA ASN A 189 11.12 13.29 2.03
C ASN A 189 10.74 14.74 2.37
N LEU A 190 9.55 15.17 1.96
CA LEU A 190 9.02 16.53 2.12
C LEU A 190 7.58 16.47 2.65
N ASN A 191 7.21 17.43 3.49
CA ASN A 191 5.81 17.64 3.85
C ASN A 191 5.04 18.29 2.70
N ASP A 192 3.74 18.06 2.62
CA ASP A 192 2.88 18.69 1.61
C ASP A 192 2.81 20.21 1.77
N ALA A 193 3.04 20.71 2.99
CA ALA A 193 3.10 22.14 3.29
C ALA A 193 4.45 22.79 2.96
N ASP A 194 5.48 22.02 2.56
CA ASP A 194 6.81 22.56 2.27
C ASP A 194 6.90 23.20 0.88
N PHE A 195 5.94 22.92 -0.02
CA PHE A 195 5.95 23.36 -1.42
C PHE A 195 4.56 23.30 -2.04
N ASP A 196 4.35 24.07 -3.10
CA ASP A 196 3.06 24.31 -3.76
C ASP A 196 3.23 24.52 -5.28
N GLU A 197 2.14 24.82 -5.99
CA GLU A 197 2.13 25.01 -7.45
C GLU A 197 3.05 26.15 -7.93
N ASP A 198 3.30 27.15 -7.09
CA ASP A 198 4.12 28.31 -7.41
C ASP A 198 5.62 28.06 -7.22
N THR A 199 5.98 26.97 -6.54
CA THR A 199 7.36 26.57 -6.23
C THR A 199 8.22 26.43 -7.49
N LYS A 200 9.30 27.23 -7.56
CA LYS A 200 10.25 27.24 -8.69
C LYS A 200 11.39 26.24 -8.56
N GLU A 201 11.75 25.88 -7.34
CA GLU A 201 12.73 24.84 -7.03
C GLU A 201 12.27 24.09 -5.77
N LEU A 202 12.35 22.76 -5.79
CA LEU A 202 11.96 21.96 -4.62
C LEU A 202 12.94 22.21 -3.47
N PRO A 203 12.45 22.33 -2.22
CA PRO A 203 13.30 22.40 -1.05
C PRO A 203 14.17 21.12 -0.92
N PRO A 204 15.28 21.21 -0.18
CA PRO A 204 16.10 20.04 0.13
C PRO A 204 15.27 18.99 0.89
N PRO A 205 15.44 17.69 0.61
CA PRO A 205 14.76 16.63 1.38
C PRO A 205 15.08 16.74 2.87
N ARG A 206 14.08 16.54 3.72
CA ARG A 206 14.25 16.46 5.17
C ARG A 206 14.97 15.16 5.54
N PRO A 207 15.74 15.12 6.64
CA PRO A 207 16.36 13.88 7.12
C PRO A 207 15.31 12.78 7.38
N GLU A 208 15.63 11.52 7.07
CA GLU A 208 14.70 10.39 7.30
C GLU A 208 14.47 10.07 8.78
N THR A 209 15.13 10.78 9.70
CA THR A 209 14.80 10.77 11.13
C THR A 209 13.54 11.57 11.45
N GLU A 210 13.10 12.44 10.55
CA GLU A 210 11.90 13.25 10.68
C GLU A 210 10.74 12.63 9.89
N LEU A 211 9.60 12.43 10.55
CA LEU A 211 8.39 11.95 9.90
C LEU A 211 7.78 13.07 9.04
N THR A 212 7.58 12.79 7.76
CA THR A 212 6.86 13.68 6.83
C THR A 212 5.68 12.96 6.20
N THR A 213 4.83 13.70 5.49
CA THR A 213 3.74 13.12 4.68
C THR A 213 4.24 12.12 3.62
N ALA A 214 5.47 12.28 3.12
CA ALA A 214 6.07 11.39 2.12
C ALA A 214 6.84 10.19 2.70
N LEU A 215 7.34 10.25 3.94
CA LEU A 215 8.25 9.21 4.46
C LEU A 215 7.63 7.80 4.40
N GLY A 216 6.32 7.70 4.68
CA GLY A 216 5.59 6.44 4.63
C GLY A 216 5.54 5.83 3.22
N ILE A 217 5.44 6.64 2.16
CA ILE A 217 5.44 6.14 0.77
C ILE A 217 6.84 5.65 0.37
N ILE A 218 7.88 6.37 0.80
CA ILE A 218 9.28 6.04 0.54
C ILE A 218 9.63 4.69 1.16
N ALA A 219 9.34 4.50 2.44
CA ALA A 219 9.65 3.26 3.15
C ALA A 219 8.88 2.05 2.57
N ARG A 220 7.58 2.21 2.30
CA ARG A 220 6.76 1.15 1.68
C ARG A 220 7.26 0.79 0.28
N ARG A 221 7.62 1.78 -0.53
CA ARG A 221 8.17 1.56 -1.88
C ARG A 221 9.44 0.71 -1.83
N ARG A 222 10.39 1.02 -0.94
CA ARG A 222 11.64 0.25 -0.80
C ARG A 222 11.36 -1.22 -0.46
N MET A 223 10.49 -1.46 0.52
CA MET A 223 10.09 -2.81 0.92
C MET A 223 9.37 -3.57 -0.20
N LEU A 224 8.41 -2.93 -0.86
CA LEU A 224 7.64 -3.56 -1.94
C LEU A 224 8.49 -3.84 -3.18
N LYS A 225 9.47 -2.99 -3.51
CA LYS A 225 10.42 -3.30 -4.59
C LYS A 225 11.20 -4.59 -4.32
N ALA A 226 11.66 -4.82 -3.09
CA ALA A 226 12.31 -6.07 -2.71
C ALA A 226 11.34 -7.26 -2.83
N LEU A 227 10.08 -7.09 -2.41
CA LEU A 227 9.03 -8.09 -2.58
C LEU A 227 8.73 -8.39 -4.06
N GLY A 228 8.78 -7.39 -4.94
CA GLY A 228 8.62 -7.56 -6.38
C GLY A 228 9.71 -8.45 -6.98
N ILE A 229 10.97 -8.28 -6.55
CA ILE A 229 12.08 -9.15 -6.97
C ILE A 229 11.86 -10.59 -6.49
N ILE A 230 11.37 -10.77 -5.25
CA ILE A 230 11.00 -12.09 -4.72
C ILE A 230 9.88 -12.70 -5.56
N ALA A 231 8.83 -11.93 -5.87
CA ALA A 231 7.71 -12.39 -6.67
C ALA A 231 8.15 -12.85 -8.06
N ASP A 232 9.05 -12.08 -8.71
CA ASP A 232 9.63 -12.46 -10.00
C ASP A 232 10.41 -13.77 -9.90
N LEU A 233 11.22 -13.97 -8.85
CA LEU A 233 11.98 -15.21 -8.61
C LEU A 233 11.07 -16.40 -8.26
N ALA A 234 10.01 -16.15 -7.49
CA ALA A 234 8.98 -17.13 -7.11
C ALA A 234 8.16 -17.60 -8.32
N GLY A 235 7.84 -16.69 -9.24
CA GLY A 235 7.08 -16.97 -10.45
C GLY A 235 7.89 -17.54 -11.62
N ARG A 236 9.22 -17.70 -11.49
CA ARG A 236 10.03 -18.29 -12.59
C ARG A 236 9.63 -19.73 -12.84
N VAL A 237 9.33 -20.03 -14.11
CA VAL A 237 9.08 -21.41 -14.57
C VAL A 237 10.32 -22.28 -14.44
N LYS A 238 11.51 -21.69 -14.64
CA LYS A 238 12.78 -22.39 -14.48
C LYS A 238 13.19 -22.43 -13.00
N PRO A 239 13.67 -23.58 -12.50
CA PRO A 239 14.25 -23.65 -11.16
C PRO A 239 15.37 -22.62 -10.99
N CYS A 240 15.36 -21.90 -9.87
CA CYS A 240 16.45 -21.02 -9.46
C CYS A 240 17.43 -21.76 -8.55
N SER A 241 18.69 -21.36 -8.55
CA SER A 241 19.68 -21.92 -7.63
C SER A 241 19.43 -21.44 -6.19
N TYR A 242 19.93 -22.19 -5.21
CA TYR A 242 19.87 -21.75 -3.82
C TYR A 242 20.67 -20.46 -3.59
N GLU A 243 21.75 -20.27 -4.34
CA GLU A 243 22.55 -19.04 -4.30
C GLU A 243 21.75 -17.80 -4.76
N GLU A 244 20.97 -17.93 -5.84
CA GLU A 244 20.06 -16.85 -6.29
C GLU A 244 19.03 -16.52 -5.21
N VAL A 245 18.49 -17.53 -4.53
CA VAL A 245 17.53 -17.36 -3.43
C VAL A 245 18.17 -16.59 -2.28
N MET A 246 19.38 -16.97 -1.87
CA MET A 246 20.12 -16.28 -0.80
C MET A 246 20.57 -14.87 -1.21
N GLN A 247 20.78 -14.61 -2.51
CA GLN A 247 21.01 -13.24 -3.00
C GLN A 247 19.76 -12.37 -2.85
N VAL A 248 18.59 -12.88 -3.23
CA VAL A 248 17.33 -12.15 -3.08
C VAL A 248 16.93 -12.00 -1.60
N ASP A 249 17.27 -12.97 -0.76
CA ASP A 249 17.09 -12.88 0.69
C ASP A 249 17.86 -11.70 1.29
N ARG A 250 19.11 -11.48 0.84
CA ARG A 250 19.90 -10.30 1.24
C ARG A 250 19.24 -8.99 0.80
N ILE A 251 18.71 -8.93 -0.42
CA ILE A 251 18.00 -7.74 -0.92
C ILE A 251 16.80 -7.41 -0.02
N LEU A 252 16.05 -8.41 0.45
CA LEU A 252 14.94 -8.22 1.37
C LEU A 252 15.39 -7.65 2.72
N HIS A 253 16.46 -8.21 3.30
CA HIS A 253 17.00 -7.75 4.57
C HIS A 253 17.63 -6.35 4.46
N ASP A 254 18.30 -6.04 3.35
CA ASP A 254 18.83 -4.71 3.06
C ASP A 254 17.70 -3.68 2.95
N ALA A 255 16.60 -4.03 2.28
CA ALA A 255 15.40 -3.19 2.22
C ALA A 255 14.81 -2.95 3.62
N ALA A 256 14.73 -3.99 4.46
CA ALA A 256 14.29 -3.87 5.85
C ALA A 256 15.23 -3.00 6.71
N ALA A 257 16.54 -3.11 6.51
CA ALA A 257 17.54 -2.31 7.22
C ALA A 257 17.48 -0.83 6.80
N SER A 258 17.13 -0.55 5.55
CA SER A 258 16.96 0.80 4.99
C SER A 258 15.73 1.56 5.47
N ILE A 259 14.85 0.90 6.24
CA ILE A 259 13.63 1.53 6.75
C ILE A 259 14.00 2.61 7.78
N PRO A 260 13.48 3.85 7.61
CA PRO A 260 13.71 4.97 8.52
C PRO A 260 13.36 4.66 9.98
N ALA A 261 14.13 5.21 10.93
CA ALA A 261 13.94 4.97 12.36
C ALA A 261 12.49 5.23 12.87
N PRO A 262 11.77 6.28 12.44
CA PRO A 262 10.36 6.49 12.84
C PRO A 262 9.41 5.37 12.38
N LEU A 263 9.75 4.64 11.32
CA LEU A 263 8.94 3.59 10.70
C LEU A 263 9.48 2.18 10.96
N LYS A 264 10.51 2.04 11.80
CA LYS A 264 10.95 0.72 12.28
C LYS A 264 9.91 0.13 13.21
N TRP A 265 9.81 -1.20 13.19
CA TRP A 265 8.93 -1.97 14.06
C TRP A 265 9.16 -1.62 15.53
N LYS A 266 8.06 -1.42 16.25
CA LYS A 266 8.01 -1.27 17.71
C LYS A 266 6.77 -2.01 18.23
N PRO A 267 6.85 -2.65 19.41
CA PRO A 267 5.68 -3.24 20.05
C PRO A 267 4.57 -2.21 20.29
N MET A 268 3.32 -2.67 20.39
CA MET A 268 2.17 -1.78 20.58
C MET A 268 2.25 -0.98 21.89
N ALA A 269 2.71 -1.62 22.97
CA ALA A 269 2.97 -0.96 24.26
C ALA A 269 3.97 0.21 24.17
N ALA A 270 4.86 0.21 23.17
CA ALA A 270 5.82 1.28 22.91
C ALA A 270 5.33 2.31 21.88
N SER A 271 4.11 2.15 21.35
CA SER A 271 3.53 2.96 20.27
C SER A 271 2.33 3.80 20.71
N VAL A 272 2.04 3.90 22.01
CA VAL A 272 0.85 4.57 22.58
C VAL A 272 0.72 6.04 22.17
N THR A 273 1.83 6.71 21.87
CA THR A 273 1.86 8.13 21.45
C THR A 273 2.03 8.32 19.95
N ASP A 274 2.22 7.23 19.19
CA ASP A 274 2.36 7.30 17.74
C ASP A 274 0.98 7.44 17.09
N SER A 275 0.93 8.11 15.92
CA SER A 275 -0.33 8.23 15.19
C SER A 275 -0.74 6.88 14.57
N PRO A 276 -2.05 6.63 14.35
CA PRO A 276 -2.52 5.39 13.72
C PRO A 276 -1.84 5.12 12.37
N GLN A 277 -1.61 6.16 11.56
CA GLN A 277 -0.97 6.04 10.25
C GLN A 277 0.46 5.50 10.35
N VAL A 278 1.21 5.93 11.37
CA VAL A 278 2.57 5.45 11.64
C VAL A 278 2.56 4.00 12.10
N ILE A 279 1.64 3.66 13.01
CA ILE A 279 1.47 2.29 13.53
C ILE A 279 1.14 1.33 12.38
N ILE A 280 0.16 1.68 11.54
CA ILE A 280 -0.23 0.90 10.36
C ILE A 280 0.93 0.77 9.37
N ALA A 281 1.69 1.83 9.12
CA ALA A 281 2.85 1.75 8.23
C ALA A 281 3.93 0.78 8.76
N ARG A 282 4.20 0.78 10.07
CA ARG A 282 5.14 -0.16 10.71
C ARG A 282 4.64 -1.61 10.60
N LEU A 283 3.36 -1.84 10.91
CA LEU A 283 2.73 -3.15 10.79
C LEU A 283 2.80 -3.68 9.35
N PHE A 284 2.48 -2.83 8.38
CA PHE A 284 2.57 -3.17 6.96
C PHE A 284 3.99 -3.55 6.54
N ILE A 285 4.99 -2.73 6.88
CA ILE A 285 6.39 -2.99 6.52
C ILE A 285 6.86 -4.31 7.15
N ARG A 286 6.54 -4.55 8.42
CA ARG A 286 6.90 -5.80 9.10
C ARG A 286 6.20 -7.01 8.49
N HIS A 287 4.93 -6.88 8.15
CA HIS A 287 4.17 -7.93 7.46
C HIS A 287 4.76 -8.25 6.09
N MET A 288 5.16 -7.23 5.30
CA MET A 288 5.79 -7.43 3.99
C MET A 288 7.15 -8.15 4.08
N LEU A 289 7.93 -7.88 5.13
CA LEU A 289 9.17 -8.60 5.40
C LEU A 289 8.90 -10.10 5.61
N TYR A 290 8.01 -10.46 6.53
CA TYR A 290 7.68 -11.86 6.80
C TYR A 290 7.07 -12.55 5.58
N LYS A 291 6.17 -11.86 4.87
CA LYS A 291 5.58 -12.35 3.62
C LYS A 291 6.66 -12.65 2.57
N GLY A 292 7.63 -11.76 2.42
CA GLY A 292 8.78 -11.96 1.52
C GLY A 292 9.61 -13.19 1.90
N GLN A 293 9.94 -13.35 3.19
CA GLN A 293 10.70 -14.51 3.67
C GLN A 293 9.96 -15.82 3.40
N ILE A 294 8.66 -15.89 3.71
CA ILE A 294 7.83 -17.07 3.45
C ILE A 294 7.77 -17.35 1.94
N MET A 295 7.45 -16.35 1.12
CA MET A 295 7.35 -16.51 -0.33
C MET A 295 8.63 -17.02 -0.98
N LEU A 296 9.77 -16.54 -0.52
CA LEU A 296 11.09 -16.89 -1.05
C LEU A 296 11.51 -18.31 -0.68
N HIS A 297 11.34 -18.67 0.60
CA HIS A 297 11.91 -19.89 1.19
C HIS A 297 10.95 -21.08 1.23
N GLN A 298 9.63 -20.89 1.11
CA GLN A 298 8.61 -21.95 1.25
C GLN A 298 8.85 -23.18 0.38
N ARG A 299 9.47 -23.02 -0.80
CA ARG A 299 9.74 -24.13 -1.72
C ARG A 299 10.76 -25.13 -1.17
N PHE A 300 11.65 -24.67 -0.28
CA PHE A 300 12.71 -25.49 0.30
C PHE A 300 12.24 -26.31 1.51
N LEU A 301 11.08 -25.97 2.09
CA LEU A 301 10.45 -26.76 3.16
C LEU A 301 10.13 -28.20 2.71
N TRP A 302 9.90 -28.39 1.41
CA TRP A 302 9.50 -29.67 0.82
C TRP A 302 10.62 -30.34 0.02
N MET A 303 11.78 -29.70 -0.14
CA MET A 303 12.92 -30.29 -0.87
C MET A 303 13.73 -31.20 0.06
N GLN A 304 13.76 -32.49 -0.26
CA GLN A 304 14.64 -33.44 0.41
C GLN A 304 16.07 -33.25 -0.10
N SER A 305 17.03 -33.08 0.80
CA SER A 305 18.45 -33.04 0.47
C SER A 305 18.85 -34.33 -0.25
N SER A 306 19.19 -34.22 -1.54
CA SER A 306 19.57 -35.35 -2.39
C SER A 306 20.90 -36.02 -1.97
N SER A 307 21.60 -35.44 -0.98
CA SER A 307 23.00 -35.74 -0.67
C SER A 307 23.22 -36.52 0.63
N GLY A 308 22.18 -36.89 1.38
CA GLY A 308 22.33 -37.55 2.69
C GLY A 308 23.06 -36.70 3.75
N LYS A 309 23.47 -35.47 3.40
CA LYS A 309 23.86 -34.43 4.35
C LYS A 309 22.59 -33.72 4.81
N GLN A 310 22.42 -33.70 6.12
CA GLN A 310 21.18 -33.31 6.80
C GLN A 310 20.86 -31.80 6.69
N ASP A 311 21.80 -30.95 6.25
CA ASP A 311 21.73 -29.50 6.51
C ASP A 311 21.83 -28.61 5.25
N GLY A 312 21.15 -28.96 4.15
CA GLY A 312 21.24 -28.16 2.91
C GLY A 312 20.50 -26.81 2.97
N PHE A 313 19.41 -26.75 3.73
CA PHE A 313 18.42 -25.67 3.66
C PHE A 313 17.90 -25.21 5.03
N ASP A 314 18.64 -25.46 6.11
CA ASP A 314 18.21 -25.18 7.49
C ASP A 314 17.88 -23.70 7.70
N TYR A 315 18.65 -22.80 7.08
CA TYR A 315 18.37 -21.37 7.10
C TYR A 315 16.97 -21.07 6.54
N SER A 316 16.65 -21.64 5.38
CA SER A 316 15.34 -21.42 4.74
C SER A 316 14.20 -21.98 5.55
N TRP A 317 14.41 -23.12 6.20
CA TRP A 317 13.44 -23.69 7.13
C TRP A 317 13.21 -22.77 8.33
N GLN A 318 14.28 -22.35 9.00
CA GLN A 318 14.21 -21.47 10.16
C GLN A 318 13.59 -20.11 9.80
N ALA A 319 14.00 -19.50 8.68
CA ALA A 319 13.46 -18.24 8.19
C ALA A 319 11.95 -18.32 7.93
N CYS A 320 11.46 -19.43 7.36
CA CYS A 320 10.03 -19.65 7.19
C CYS A 320 9.29 -19.80 8.51
N ILE A 321 9.84 -20.53 9.49
CA ILE A 321 9.24 -20.72 10.81
C ILE A 321 9.16 -19.37 11.55
N ASP A 322 10.27 -18.64 11.62
CA ASP A 322 10.33 -17.33 12.29
C ASP A 322 9.37 -16.33 11.65
N ALA A 323 9.32 -16.28 10.32
CA ALA A 323 8.41 -15.40 9.60
C ALA A 323 6.93 -15.79 9.78
N SER A 324 6.63 -17.09 9.86
CA SER A 324 5.27 -17.58 10.10
C SER A 324 4.81 -17.23 11.51
N MET A 325 5.65 -17.47 12.52
CA MET A 325 5.37 -17.10 13.90
C MET A 325 5.20 -15.58 14.05
N GLY A 326 6.10 -14.79 13.47
CA GLY A 326 5.98 -13.34 13.47
C GLY A 326 4.73 -12.83 12.77
N THR A 327 4.27 -13.50 11.71
CA THR A 327 2.99 -13.17 11.04
C THR A 327 1.79 -13.44 11.96
N LEU A 328 1.81 -14.54 12.72
CA LEU A 328 0.77 -14.84 13.72
C LEU A 328 0.77 -13.83 14.87
N GLU A 329 1.94 -13.40 15.33
CA GLU A 329 2.06 -12.35 16.36
C GLU A 329 1.45 -11.03 15.86
N LEU A 330 1.76 -10.61 14.62
CA LEU A 330 1.14 -9.42 14.04
C LEU A 330 -0.37 -9.54 13.94
N GLN A 331 -0.88 -10.72 13.58
CA GLN A 331 -2.32 -10.98 13.54
C GLN A 331 -2.95 -10.86 14.92
N ASN A 332 -2.31 -11.43 15.95
CA ASN A 332 -2.81 -11.35 17.32
C ASN A 332 -2.88 -9.90 17.81
N VAL A 333 -1.84 -9.10 17.55
CA VAL A 333 -1.83 -7.67 17.87
C VAL A 333 -2.97 -6.93 17.16
N LEU A 334 -3.20 -7.21 15.88
CA LEU A 334 -4.30 -6.57 15.15
C LEU A 334 -5.67 -6.98 15.69
N ASP A 335 -5.85 -8.25 16.04
CA ASP A 335 -7.11 -8.77 16.59
C ASP A 335 -7.43 -8.14 17.95
N GLU A 336 -6.45 -8.07 18.85
CA GLU A 336 -6.57 -7.43 20.16
C GLU A 336 -6.98 -5.95 20.05
N GLU A 337 -6.36 -5.20 19.14
CA GLU A 337 -6.62 -3.76 18.98
C GLU A 337 -7.91 -3.46 18.22
N THR A 338 -8.39 -4.38 17.36
CA THR A 338 -9.62 -4.18 16.57
C THR A 338 -10.87 -4.75 17.26
N CYS A 339 -10.73 -5.77 18.12
CA CYS A 339 -11.85 -6.37 18.87
C CYS A 339 -12.22 -5.59 20.15
N ALA A 340 -11.47 -4.57 20.55
CA ALA A 340 -11.68 -3.80 21.79
C ALA A 340 -12.92 -2.85 21.76
N GLY A 341 -13.96 -3.21 21.00
CA GLY A 341 -15.34 -2.74 21.21
C GLY A 341 -16.12 -3.58 22.23
N VAL A 342 -15.61 -4.75 22.63
CA VAL A 342 -16.22 -5.59 23.67
C VAL A 342 -15.70 -5.19 25.05
N SER A 343 -16.36 -4.20 25.66
CA SER A 343 -16.53 -4.07 27.12
C SER A 343 -15.35 -4.51 28.00
N TYR A 344 -14.38 -3.62 28.26
CA TYR A 344 -13.73 -3.60 29.58
C TYR A 344 -14.70 -2.95 30.57
N GLY A 345 -15.70 -3.74 30.96
CA GLY A 345 -16.74 -3.40 31.91
C GLY A 345 -16.86 -4.49 32.95
N SER A 346 -16.15 -4.28 34.06
CA SER A 346 -16.37 -4.88 35.38
C SER A 346 -15.74 -6.23 35.69
N ASN A 347 -14.94 -6.19 36.77
CA ASN A 347 -14.54 -7.26 37.68
C ASN A 347 -13.48 -8.25 37.17
N ASP A 348 -12.22 -7.92 37.46
CA ASP A 348 -11.47 -8.69 38.46
C ASP A 348 -10.29 -7.88 39.00
N LEU A 349 -10.62 -7.07 40.00
CA LEU A 349 -9.67 -6.46 40.93
C LEU A 349 -10.05 -6.98 42.32
N MET A 350 -9.67 -8.22 42.63
CA MET A 350 -9.51 -8.67 44.01
C MET A 350 -8.19 -9.40 44.18
N LEU A 351 -7.19 -8.57 44.50
CA LEU A 351 -6.21 -8.71 45.58
C LEU A 351 -6.17 -10.07 46.31
N LEU A 352 -4.96 -10.64 46.29
CA LEU A 352 -4.26 -11.32 47.39
C LEU A 352 -5.00 -11.43 48.76
N THR A 353 -5.35 -12.68 49.12
CA THR A 353 -5.20 -13.41 50.42
C THR A 353 -5.66 -12.77 51.76
N PRO A 354 -6.03 -13.58 52.78
CA PRO A 354 -5.89 -15.05 52.92
C PRO A 354 -7.19 -15.85 52.87
#